data_AF-A0A978S7B5-F1
#
_entry.id   AF-A0A978S7B5-F1
#
_cell.length_a   1.000
_cell.length_b   1.000
_cell.length_c   1.000
_cell.angle_alpha   90.00
_cell.angle_beta   90.00
_cell.angle_gamma   90.00
#
_symmetry.space_group_name_H-M   'P 1'
#
loop_
_entity.id
_entity.type
_entity.pdbx_description
1 polymer ?
#
loop_
_entity_poly.entity_id
_entity_poly.type
_entity_poly.pdbx_seq_one_letter_code
_entity_poly.pdbx_strand_id
1 'polypeptide(L)' 'MRKRVIEYIENGGSITEAAARFQVGRATIYRWLNRQDLKPKTDVWKRPPAKAGLSSARNRCVRESVR' A
#
# COMPACT_ATOMS: atom_id res chain seq x y z
N MET A 1 -9.92 3.04 16.85
CA MET A 1 -8.67 3.41 17.55
C MET A 1 -8.09 4.74 17.06
N ARG A 2 -7.79 4.90 15.75
CA ARG A 2 -7.16 6.13 15.21
C ARG A 2 -7.89 7.44 15.54
N LYS A 3 -9.22 7.45 15.38
CA LYS A 3 -10.07 8.63 15.66
C LYS A 3 -9.92 9.13 17.10
N ARG A 4 -9.90 8.23 18.08
CA ARG A 4 -9.72 8.55 19.51
C ARG A 4 -8.37 9.19 19.82
N VAL A 5 -7.32 8.80 19.09
CA VAL A 5 -5.98 9.39 19.23
C VAL A 5 -5.97 10.81 18.65
N ILE A 6 -6.67 11.03 17.52
CA ILE A 6 -6.79 12.34 16.88
C ILE A 6 -7.63 13.28 17.76
N GLU A 7 -8.79 12.83 18.24
CA GLU A 7 -9.63 13.58 19.17
C GLU A 7 -8.84 14.00 20.42
N TYR A 8 -7.99 13.13 20.96
CA TYR A 8 -7.16 13.47 22.11
C TYR A 8 -6.13 14.57 21.80
N ILE A 9 -5.54 14.56 20.59
CA ILE A 9 -4.59 15.59 20.14
C ILE A 9 -5.31 16.91 19.86
N GLU A 10 -6.51 16.87 19.26
CA GLU A 10 -7.35 18.04 19.01
C GLU A 10 -7.83 18.70 20.31
N ASN A 11 -8.07 17.92 21.36
CA ASN A 11 -8.38 18.42 22.70
C ASN A 11 -7.15 18.99 23.44
N GLY A 12 -5.99 19.13 22.78
CA GLY A 12 -4.78 19.72 23.35
C GLY A 12 -3.83 18.72 24.02
N GLY A 13 -4.08 17.42 23.88
CA GLY A 13 -3.21 16.37 24.39
C GLY A 13 -1.89 16.27 23.61
N SER A 14 -0.80 15.95 24.31
CA SER A 14 0.50 15.80 23.67
C SER A 14 0.63 14.46 22.92
N ILE A 15 1.39 14.45 21.82
CA ILE A 15 1.67 13.25 21.03
C ILE A 15 2.36 12.17 21.87
N THR A 16 3.20 12.56 22.83
CA THR A 16 3.94 11.65 23.71
C THR A 16 3.01 10.98 24.71
N GLU A 17 2.10 11.73 25.33
CA GLU A 17 1.08 11.16 26.23
C GLU A 17 0.10 10.28 25.47
N ALA A 18 -0.30 10.68 24.26
CA ALA A 18 -1.13 9.86 23.39
C ALA A 18 -0.45 8.52 23.07
N ALA A 19 0.84 8.55 22.75
CA ALA A 19 1.62 7.34 22.46
C ALA A 19 1.65 6.38 23.66
N ALA A 20 1.88 6.91 24.88
CA ALA A 20 1.90 6.11 26.10
C ALA A 20 0.51 5.56 26.46
N ARG A 21 -0.53 6.39 26.38
CA ARG A 21 -1.90 6.06 26.78
C ARG A 21 -2.57 5.06 25.83
N PHE A 22 -2.33 5.21 24.53
CA PHE A 22 -2.94 4.36 23.51
C PHE A 22 -2.01 3.23 23.05
N GLN A 23 -0.80 3.13 23.61
CA GLN A 23 0.25 2.18 23.22
C GLN A 23 0.52 2.18 21.70
N VAL A 24 0.52 3.38 21.11
CA VAL A 24 0.78 3.57 19.67
C VAL A 24 2.15 4.22 19.51
N GLY A 25 2.97 3.67 18.62
CA GLY A 25 4.27 4.28 18.30
C GLY A 25 4.10 5.70 17.73
N ARG A 26 4.96 6.63 18.17
CA ARG A 26 4.96 8.04 17.73
C ARG A 26 4.98 8.17 16.20
N ALA A 27 5.77 7.33 15.52
CA ALA A 27 5.86 7.30 14.06
C ALA A 27 4.51 7.00 13.37
N THR A 28 3.67 6.18 13.99
CA THR A 28 2.33 5.87 13.50
C THR A 28 1.40 7.07 13.64
N ILE A 29 1.50 7.81 14.75
CA ILE A 29 0.74 9.03 14.99
C ILE A 29 1.11 10.09 13.95
N TYR A 30 2.41 10.33 13.74
CA TYR A 30 2.88 11.24 12.69
C TYR A 30 2.41 10.81 11.29
N ARG A 31 2.40 9.51 10.99
CA ARG A 31 1.83 8.99 9.72
C ARG A 31 0.34 9.27 9.58
N TRP A 32 -0.43 9.32 10.66
CA TRP A 32 -1.86 9.65 10.60
C TRP A 32 -2.07 11.15 10.42
N LEU A 33 -1.30 11.99 11.12
CA LEU A 33 -1.37 13.45 10.98
C LEU A 33 -0.94 13.93 9.58
N ASN A 34 0.04 13.26 8.97
CA ASN A 34 0.52 13.61 7.62
C ASN A 34 -0.37 13.07 6.48
N ARG A 35 -1.46 12.36 6.77
CA ARG A 35 -2.39 11.84 5.74
C ARG A 35 -3.58 12.76 5.60
N GLN A 36 -3.85 13.24 4.40
CA GLN A 36 -5.11 13.93 4.06
C GLN A 36 -6.32 12.98 4.10
N ASP A 37 -6.10 11.69 3.78
CA ASP A 37 -7.13 10.65 3.80
C ASP A 37 -6.77 9.51 4.76
N LEU A 38 -7.61 9.32 5.79
CA LEU A 38 -7.49 8.26 6.80
C LEU A 38 -7.99 6.89 6.31
N LYS A 39 -8.47 6.82 5.06
CA LYS A 39 -8.95 5.59 4.45
C LYS A 39 -7.79 4.59 4.32
N PRO A 40 -8.04 3.28 4.54
CA PRO A 40 -7.03 2.28 4.25
C PRO A 40 -6.60 2.45 2.80
N LYS A 41 -5.29 2.48 2.55
CA LYS A 41 -4.78 2.42 1.19
C LYS A 41 -5.14 1.04 0.67
N THR A 42 -6.21 0.95 -0.11
CA THR A 42 -6.54 -0.25 -0.86
C THR A 42 -5.51 -0.34 -1.96
N ASP A 43 -4.35 -0.92 -1.65
CA ASP A 43 -3.43 -1.37 -2.67
C ASP A 43 -4.08 -2.57 -3.34
N VAL A 44 -5.00 -2.28 -4.24
CA VAL A 44 -5.56 -3.29 -5.13
C VAL A 44 -4.49 -3.56 -6.17
N TRP A 45 -3.62 -4.51 -5.90
CA TRP A 45 -3.06 -5.32 -6.98
C TRP A 45 -4.24 -6.05 -7.63
N LYS A 46 -4.99 -5.34 -8.49
CA LYS A 46 -5.89 -6.01 -9.43
C LYS A 46 -4.95 -6.79 -10.32
N ARG A 47 -4.88 -8.11 -10.12
CA ARG A 47 -4.28 -9.00 -11.13
C ARG A 47 -4.91 -8.60 -12.45
N PRO A 48 -4.14 -8.07 -13.43
CA PRO A 48 -4.72 -7.69 -14.69
C PRO A 48 -5.37 -8.95 -15.28
N PRO A 49 -6.59 -8.87 -15.87
CA PRO A 49 -7.16 -10.01 -16.54
C PRO A 49 -6.14 -10.50 -17.56
N ALA A 50 -5.82 -11.80 -17.51
CA ALA A 50 -4.84 -12.41 -18.39
C ALA A 50 -5.15 -11.95 -19.83
N LYS A 51 -4.17 -11.31 -20.48
CA LYS A 51 -4.32 -10.78 -21.83
C LYS A 51 -4.79 -11.93 -22.73
N ALA A 52 -6.05 -11.92 -23.13
CA ALA A 52 -6.53 -12.76 -24.21
C ALA A 52 -5.74 -12.37 -25.47
N GLY A 53 -4.94 -13.31 -25.99
CA GLY A 53 -4.36 -13.20 -27.32
C GLY A 53 -3.08 -12.36 -27.45
N LEU A 54 -1.99 -12.69 -26.74
CA LEU A 54 -0.67 -12.48 -27.33
C LEU A 54 -0.33 -13.68 -28.22
N SER A 55 -0.73 -13.58 -29.49
CA SER A 55 -0.16 -14.39 -30.56
C SER A 55 1.28 -13.90 -30.78
N SER A 56 2.22 -14.37 -29.95
CA SER A 56 3.65 -14.07 -30.12
C SER A 56 4.29 -15.19 -30.93
N ALA A 57 4.39 -14.92 -32.23
CA ALA A 57 5.33 -15.45 -33.20
C ALA A 57 6.23 -16.61 -32.73
N ARG A 58 5.92 -17.83 -33.17
CA ARG A 58 6.97 -18.85 -33.37
C ARG A 58 7.66 -18.58 -34.70
N ASN A 59 8.62 -17.66 -34.68
CA ASN A 59 9.69 -17.68 -35.67
C ASN A 59 10.55 -18.92 -35.38
N ARG A 60 10.24 -20.05 -36.02
CA ARG A 60 11.17 -21.19 -36.06
C ARG A 60 12.22 -20.86 -37.11
N CYS A 61 13.30 -20.25 -36.65
CA CYS A 61 14.52 -20.07 -37.41
C CYS A 61 15.09 -21.44 -37.82
N VAL A 62 15.65 -21.44 -39.03
CA VAL A 62 16.29 -22.52 -39.78
C VAL A 62 17.51 -23.12 -39.06
N ARG A 63 17.68 -24.45 -39.16
CA ARG A 63 18.91 -25.29 -39.27
C ARG A 63 18.51 -26.72 -38.88
N GLU A 64 18.64 -27.73 -39.73
CA GLU A 64 19.84 -28.57 -39.86
C GLU A 64 19.65 -29.45 -41.12
N SER A 65 20.39 -29.21 -42.20
CA SER A 65 21.58 -29.96 -42.61
C SER A 65 21.31 -31.38 -43.12
N VAL A 66 21.37 -31.51 -44.44
CA VAL A 66 22.05 -32.58 -45.22
C VAL A 66 22.19 -33.94 -44.52
N ARG A 67 21.44 -34.93 -45.02
CA ARG A 67 21.98 -36.20 -45.54
C ARG A 67 20.95 -36.90 -46.41
#